data_AF-A0A1V4S1Y2-F1
#
_entry.id   AF-A0A1V4S1Y2-F1
#
_cell.length_a   1.000
_cell.length_b   1.000
_cell.length_c   1.000
_cell.angle_alpha   90.00
_cell.angle_beta   90.00
_cell.angle_gamma   90.00
#
_symmetry.space_group_name_H-M   'P 1'
#
loop_
_entity.id
_entity.type
_entity.pdbx_description
1 polymer ?
#
loop_
_entity_poly.entity_id
_entity_poly.type
_entity_poly.pdbx_seq_one_letter_code
_entity_poly.pdbx_strand_id
1 'polypeptide(L)'
;MSIGGIAGTVVGGAIGYIIGGPAGMMIGAGIGMAAGMVVDPVEPDVAKPDPAQLAAPTAVEGVPVAEALGTVQLSGGFIWYCCPRSEEEKERAGGKGGGKKVVTGYRYYLSFAVGLCRGPADVLYCIYEGDDLLWEGPLSIGDATQGHVTISVEDRGEIDFYFGTTDQIANSFMHEKTGYALPYKGLCYAVFRDFMIGRYNRVGAFRFILKKRPGYAFSAVQDIGDYNYNPAHALYHLLVADAGLSSDQVDGQSFGDAADTLLAEGLGISIPMERERPLIRYIESICRHIRACLYVNAAGQTALRLYRKDVAMEDMLVISENDVLEEIGLERRNMIEAENEVQVRTTTITAE
;
A
#
# COMPACT_ATOMS: atom_id res chain seq x y z
N MET A 1 -8.86 -46.09 15.38
CA MET A 1 -9.28 -47.34 14.70
C MET A 1 -10.81 -47.41 14.77
N SER A 2 -11.51 -47.35 13.63
CA SER A 2 -12.99 -47.44 13.58
C SER A 2 -13.46 -48.82 14.04
N ILE A 3 -14.57 -48.88 14.79
CA ILE A 3 -15.24 -50.12 15.23
C ILE A 3 -15.61 -51.01 14.02
N GLY A 4 -15.89 -50.41 12.86
CA GLY A 4 -16.19 -51.14 11.62
C GLY A 4 -15.01 -51.95 11.06
N GLY A 5 -13.78 -51.45 11.23
CA GLY A 5 -12.58 -52.16 10.79
C GLY A 5 -12.33 -53.45 11.58
N ILE A 6 -12.59 -53.43 12.89
CA ILE A 6 -12.42 -54.61 13.76
C ILE A 6 -13.48 -55.68 13.44
N ALA A 7 -14.73 -55.28 13.24
CA ALA A 7 -15.82 -56.20 12.90
C ALA A 7 -15.63 -56.87 11.51
N GLY A 8 -15.21 -56.12 10.49
CA GLY A 8 -14.94 -56.66 9.15
C GLY A 8 -13.77 -57.64 9.11
N THR A 9 -12.74 -57.42 9.95
CA THR A 9 -11.58 -58.31 10.06
C THR A 9 -11.95 -59.65 10.73
N VAL A 10 -12.83 -59.61 11.73
CA VAL A 10 -13.31 -60.81 12.44
C VAL A 10 -14.24 -61.64 11.55
N VAL A 11 -15.17 -61.02 10.83
CA VAL A 11 -16.11 -61.73 9.94
C VAL A 11 -15.39 -62.27 8.69
N GLY A 12 -14.52 -61.47 8.06
CA GLY A 12 -13.74 -61.90 6.89
C GLY A 12 -12.72 -63.00 7.22
N GLY A 13 -12.10 -62.93 8.40
CA GLY A 13 -11.20 -63.98 8.91
C GLY A 13 -11.93 -65.30 9.18
N ALA A 14 -13.14 -65.27 9.75
CA ALA A 14 -13.94 -66.47 10.02
C ALA A 14 -14.40 -67.17 8.73
N ILE A 15 -14.85 -66.41 7.72
CA ILE A 15 -15.27 -66.97 6.42
C ILE A 15 -14.05 -67.52 5.65
N GLY A 16 -12.93 -66.80 5.67
CA GLY A 16 -11.68 -67.24 5.03
C GLY A 16 -11.10 -68.52 5.64
N TYR A 17 -11.23 -68.71 6.96
CA TYR A 17 -10.81 -69.92 7.64
C TYR A 17 -11.62 -71.16 7.22
N ILE A 18 -12.94 -71.01 7.07
CA ILE A 18 -13.83 -72.11 6.65
C ILE A 18 -13.49 -72.59 5.22
N ILE A 19 -13.06 -71.69 4.34
CA ILE A 19 -12.81 -71.99 2.92
C ILE A 19 -11.37 -72.45 2.66
N GLY A 20 -10.38 -71.93 3.39
CA GLY A 20 -8.95 -72.15 3.08
C GLY A 20 -8.04 -72.42 4.27
N GLY A 21 -8.58 -72.73 5.45
CA GLY A 21 -7.80 -72.99 6.66
C GLY A 21 -6.99 -71.77 7.13
N PRO A 22 -5.85 -71.97 7.84
CA PRO A 22 -5.05 -70.87 8.40
C PRO A 22 -4.56 -69.86 7.35
N ALA A 23 -4.27 -70.31 6.13
CA ALA A 23 -3.88 -69.43 5.02
C ALA A 23 -5.06 -68.61 4.49
N GLY A 24 -6.25 -69.22 4.38
CA GLY A 24 -7.48 -68.53 3.99
C GLY A 24 -7.96 -67.50 5.02
N MET A 25 -7.68 -67.70 6.31
CA MET A 25 -7.93 -66.72 7.36
C MET A 25 -7.10 -65.44 7.17
N MET A 26 -5.82 -65.55 6.81
CA MET A 26 -4.96 -64.37 6.56
C MET A 26 -5.41 -63.60 5.32
N ILE A 27 -5.80 -64.31 4.25
CA ILE A 27 -6.33 -63.68 3.03
C ILE A 27 -7.69 -63.02 3.32
N GLY A 28 -8.58 -63.70 4.04
CA GLY A 28 -9.90 -63.19 4.43
C GLY A 28 -9.83 -61.99 5.38
N ALA A 29 -8.86 -61.99 6.31
CA ALA A 29 -8.58 -60.86 7.18
C ALA A 29 -7.98 -59.67 6.40
N GLY A 30 -7.09 -59.93 5.43
CA GLY A 30 -6.52 -58.91 4.55
C GLY A 30 -7.57 -58.25 3.64
N ILE A 31 -8.48 -59.04 3.06
CA ILE A 31 -9.62 -58.54 2.28
C ILE A 31 -10.62 -57.80 3.18
N GLY A 32 -10.86 -58.28 4.40
CA GLY A 32 -11.70 -57.60 5.39
C GLY A 32 -11.14 -56.25 5.83
N MET A 33 -9.82 -56.13 6.00
CA MET A 33 -9.14 -54.86 6.25
C MET A 33 -9.24 -53.92 5.03
N ALA A 34 -8.97 -54.42 3.82
CA ALA A 34 -9.07 -53.62 2.60
C ALA A 34 -10.51 -53.14 2.35
N ALA A 35 -11.51 -53.99 2.55
CA ALA A 35 -12.92 -53.63 2.47
C ALA A 35 -13.33 -52.66 3.58
N GLY A 36 -12.80 -52.83 4.81
CA GLY A 36 -13.00 -51.91 5.91
C GLY A 36 -12.47 -50.50 5.63
N MET A 37 -11.33 -50.37 4.95
CA MET A 37 -10.78 -49.07 4.53
C MET A 37 -11.56 -48.43 3.37
N VAL A 38 -12.27 -49.21 2.55
CA VAL A 38 -13.15 -48.69 1.49
C VAL A 38 -14.50 -48.23 2.05
N VAL A 39 -15.03 -48.91 3.07
CA VAL A 39 -16.32 -48.58 3.69
C VAL A 39 -16.20 -47.43 4.70
N ASP A 40 -15.12 -47.40 5.50
CA ASP A 40 -14.76 -46.31 6.39
C ASP A 40 -13.37 -45.78 6.00
N PRO A 41 -13.29 -44.78 5.09
CA PRO A 41 -12.05 -44.03 4.95
C PRO A 41 -11.74 -43.44 6.33
N VAL A 42 -10.49 -43.58 6.77
CA VAL A 42 -10.00 -42.89 7.97
C VAL A 42 -10.18 -41.40 7.68
N GLU A 43 -11.20 -40.79 8.29
CA GLU A 43 -11.28 -39.33 8.34
C GLU A 43 -9.97 -38.88 9.00
N PRO A 44 -9.11 -38.11 8.31
CA PRO A 44 -8.04 -37.44 9.03
C PRO A 44 -8.75 -36.58 10.06
N ASP A 45 -8.48 -36.85 11.34
CA ASP A 45 -8.97 -36.07 12.47
C ASP A 45 -8.24 -34.72 12.43
N VAL A 46 -8.54 -33.92 11.41
CA VAL A 46 -8.11 -32.53 11.33
C VAL A 46 -9.01 -31.83 12.32
N ALA A 47 -8.53 -31.73 13.57
CA ALA A 47 -9.23 -31.03 14.63
C ALA A 47 -9.75 -29.70 14.09
N LYS A 48 -11.07 -29.49 14.12
CA LYS A 48 -11.72 -28.26 13.68
C LYS A 48 -10.97 -27.09 14.32
N PRO A 49 -10.20 -26.31 13.56
CA PRO A 49 -9.45 -25.21 14.13
C PRO A 49 -10.46 -24.20 14.68
N ASP A 50 -10.31 -23.85 15.96
CA ASP A 50 -11.19 -22.90 16.59
C ASP A 50 -11.09 -21.55 15.86
N PRO A 51 -12.19 -21.01 15.29
CA PRO A 51 -12.15 -19.69 14.67
C PRO A 51 -11.71 -18.59 15.65
N ALA A 52 -11.81 -18.81 16.96
CA ALA A 52 -11.26 -17.90 17.96
C ALA A 52 -9.72 -17.92 18.07
N GLN A 53 -9.05 -18.95 17.53
CA GLN A 53 -7.58 -19.01 17.42
C GLN A 53 -7.04 -18.37 16.13
N LEU A 54 -7.85 -17.57 15.44
CA LEU A 54 -7.37 -16.73 14.36
C LEU A 54 -6.27 -15.81 14.90
N ALA A 55 -5.11 -15.78 14.26
CA ALA A 55 -4.06 -14.83 14.61
C ALA A 55 -4.54 -13.44 14.23
N ALA A 56 -5.19 -12.76 15.17
CA ALA A 56 -5.68 -11.41 14.97
C ALA A 56 -4.51 -10.51 14.59
N PRO A 57 -4.65 -9.68 13.55
CA PRO A 57 -3.59 -8.75 13.18
C PRO A 57 -3.29 -7.80 14.34
N THR A 58 -2.01 -7.63 14.66
CA THR A 58 -1.57 -6.73 15.73
C THR A 58 -1.71 -5.29 15.26
N ALA A 59 -2.69 -4.57 15.80
CA ALA A 59 -2.74 -3.12 15.71
C ALA A 59 -1.74 -2.53 16.70
N VAL A 60 -0.79 -1.72 16.20
CA VAL A 60 0.19 -1.03 17.04
C VAL A 60 -0.27 0.41 17.19
N GLU A 61 -0.55 0.83 18.41
CA GLU A 61 -0.87 2.23 18.71
C GLU A 61 0.39 3.10 18.61
N GLY A 62 0.22 4.35 18.20
CA GLY A 62 1.31 5.32 18.07
C GLY A 62 2.07 5.26 16.74
N VAL A 63 1.64 4.43 15.78
CA VAL A 63 2.15 4.50 14.40
C VAL A 63 1.57 5.77 13.73
N PRO A 64 2.41 6.65 13.15
CA PRO A 64 1.92 7.84 12.47
C PRO A 64 1.06 7.48 11.26
N VAL A 65 0.04 8.29 10.99
CA VAL A 65 -0.76 8.17 9.76
C VAL A 65 0.09 8.64 8.59
N ALA A 66 0.23 7.79 7.57
CA ALA A 66 1.03 8.12 6.40
C ALA A 66 0.40 9.26 5.59
N GLU A 67 1.25 10.04 4.93
CA GLU A 67 0.86 10.99 3.89
C GLU A 67 1.41 10.52 2.53
N ALA A 68 0.71 10.83 1.44
CA ALA A 68 1.04 10.35 0.10
C ALA A 68 0.98 11.49 -0.90
N LEU A 69 2.02 11.63 -1.74
CA LEU A 69 2.02 12.58 -2.85
C LEU A 69 2.47 11.86 -4.12
N GLY A 70 1.67 11.92 -5.17
CA GLY A 70 1.84 11.12 -6.39
C GLY A 70 1.28 9.71 -6.28
N THR A 71 1.75 8.80 -7.13
CA THR A 71 1.32 7.40 -7.16
C THR A 71 2.24 6.57 -6.28
N VAL A 72 1.73 6.08 -5.16
CA VAL A 72 2.52 5.39 -4.14
C VAL A 72 1.89 4.05 -3.78
N GLN A 73 2.73 3.15 -3.30
CA GLN A 73 2.31 1.89 -2.71
C GLN A 73 2.33 2.01 -1.19
N LEU A 74 1.21 1.71 -0.53
CA LEU A 74 1.06 1.75 0.92
C LEU A 74 0.51 0.43 1.44
N SER A 75 0.97 -0.02 2.60
CA SER A 75 0.45 -1.24 3.25
C SER A 75 -0.60 -0.92 4.33
N GLY A 76 -0.54 0.28 4.91
CA GLY A 76 -1.44 0.73 5.97
C GLY A 76 -1.29 -0.02 7.28
N GLY A 77 -2.17 0.30 8.23
CA GLY A 77 -2.25 -0.33 9.54
C GLY A 77 -3.67 -0.76 9.87
N PHE A 78 -3.82 -1.86 10.62
CA PHE A 78 -5.13 -2.35 11.05
C PHE A 78 -5.75 -1.41 12.07
N ILE A 79 -7.00 -1.01 11.85
CA ILE A 79 -7.77 -0.13 12.74
C ILE A 79 -8.96 -0.81 13.39
N TRP A 80 -9.43 -1.93 12.83
CA TRP A 80 -10.58 -2.69 13.31
C TRP A 80 -10.57 -4.12 12.77
N TYR A 81 -11.12 -5.07 13.54
CA TYR A 81 -11.37 -6.44 13.07
C TYR A 81 -12.53 -7.08 13.85
N CYS A 82 -13.25 -8.00 13.23
CA CYS A 82 -14.30 -8.79 13.89
C CYS A 82 -14.65 -10.08 13.13
N CYS A 83 -15.54 -10.87 13.74
CA CYS A 83 -16.23 -11.99 13.10
C CYS A 83 -15.31 -13.01 12.41
N PRO A 84 -14.35 -13.63 13.12
CA PRO A 84 -13.59 -14.74 12.55
C PRO A 84 -14.52 -15.93 12.30
N ARG A 85 -14.40 -16.53 11.12
CA ARG A 85 -15.26 -17.63 10.67
C ARG A 85 -14.45 -18.64 9.87
N SER A 86 -14.81 -19.91 9.96
CA SER A 86 -14.15 -21.01 9.24
C SER A 86 -15.17 -21.89 8.56
N GLU A 87 -14.93 -22.26 7.30
CA GLU A 87 -15.74 -23.21 6.54
C GLU A 87 -14.93 -24.44 6.16
N GLU A 88 -15.56 -25.62 6.23
CA GLU A 88 -14.96 -26.89 5.79
C GLU A 88 -15.05 -27.03 4.27
N GLU A 89 -13.93 -27.27 3.63
CA GLU A 89 -13.87 -27.67 2.22
C GLU A 89 -13.99 -29.18 2.12
N LYS A 90 -15.05 -29.66 1.44
CA LYS A 90 -15.39 -31.09 1.32
C LYS A 90 -15.28 -31.53 -0.13
N GLU A 91 -14.35 -32.42 -0.43
CA GLU A 91 -14.28 -33.08 -1.73
C GLU A 91 -14.91 -34.47 -1.69
N ARG A 92 -15.51 -34.88 -2.81
CA ARG A 92 -15.99 -36.25 -3.00
C ARG A 92 -14.82 -37.13 -3.42
N ALA A 93 -14.35 -37.99 -2.53
CA ALA A 93 -13.41 -39.03 -2.91
C ALA A 93 -14.14 -40.05 -3.81
N GLY A 94 -13.70 -40.14 -5.07
CA GLY A 94 -14.34 -40.97 -6.10
C GLY A 94 -13.98 -42.45 -5.96
N GLY A 95 -14.99 -43.28 -5.72
CA GLY A 95 -14.96 -44.74 -5.88
C GLY A 95 -16.32 -45.24 -6.37
N LYS A 96 -16.33 -46.25 -7.25
CA LYS A 96 -17.56 -46.91 -7.74
C LYS A 96 -18.30 -47.56 -6.55
N GLY A 97 -19.20 -46.81 -5.91
CA GLY A 97 -19.96 -47.29 -4.74
C GLY A 97 -20.55 -46.23 -3.81
N GLY A 98 -20.61 -44.95 -4.22
CA GLY A 98 -21.16 -43.87 -3.38
C GLY A 98 -20.07 -43.22 -2.51
N GLY A 99 -19.36 -42.25 -3.08
CA GLY A 99 -18.24 -41.58 -2.40
C GLY A 99 -18.69 -40.81 -1.15
N LYS A 100 -18.07 -41.11 -0.01
CA LYS A 100 -18.13 -40.27 1.20
C LYS A 100 -17.44 -38.92 0.93
N LYS A 101 -18.00 -37.85 1.48
CA LYS A 101 -17.38 -36.51 1.43
C LYS A 101 -16.23 -36.50 2.44
N VAL A 102 -15.00 -36.25 1.99
CA VAL A 102 -13.82 -36.13 2.85
C VAL A 102 -13.51 -34.64 3.00
N VAL A 103 -13.27 -34.19 4.23
CA VAL A 103 -12.81 -32.82 4.49
C VAL A 103 -11.35 -32.72 4.01
N THR A 104 -11.10 -31.90 3.00
CA THR A 104 -9.77 -31.72 2.39
C THR A 104 -9.05 -30.47 2.90
N GLY A 105 -9.78 -29.51 3.47
CA GLY A 105 -9.20 -28.29 4.03
C GLY A 105 -10.21 -27.37 4.69
N TYR A 106 -9.76 -26.17 5.08
CA TYR A 106 -10.58 -25.11 5.65
C TYR A 106 -10.38 -23.80 4.90
N ARG A 107 -11.46 -23.02 4.76
CA ARG A 107 -11.42 -21.62 4.33
C ARG A 107 -11.65 -20.73 5.54
N TYR A 108 -10.76 -19.77 5.74
CA TYR A 108 -10.87 -18.82 6.84
C TYR A 108 -11.37 -17.48 6.32
N TYR A 109 -12.27 -16.89 7.10
CA TYR A 109 -12.90 -15.60 6.83
C TYR A 109 -12.67 -14.68 8.02
N LEU A 110 -12.36 -13.43 7.75
CA LEU A 110 -12.23 -12.37 8.73
C LEU A 110 -12.78 -11.07 8.14
N SER A 111 -13.47 -10.28 8.97
CA SER A 111 -13.76 -8.89 8.61
C SER A 111 -12.78 -7.96 9.31
N PHE A 112 -12.17 -7.04 8.58
CA PHE A 112 -11.17 -6.13 9.13
C PHE A 112 -11.09 -4.83 8.35
N ALA A 113 -10.54 -3.79 8.97
CA ALA A 113 -10.31 -2.50 8.34
C ALA A 113 -8.85 -2.07 8.44
N VAL A 114 -8.33 -1.50 7.36
CA VAL A 114 -6.95 -1.03 7.22
C VAL A 114 -6.96 0.47 6.90
N GLY A 115 -6.34 1.29 7.75
CA GLY A 115 -6.09 2.71 7.48
C GLY A 115 -4.82 2.89 6.65
N LEU A 116 -4.89 3.67 5.58
CA LEU A 116 -3.82 3.78 4.58
C LEU A 116 -3.03 5.08 4.72
N CYS A 117 -3.69 6.21 4.42
CA CYS A 117 -3.08 7.53 4.47
C CYS A 117 -4.11 8.60 4.82
N ARG A 118 -3.62 9.80 5.13
CA ARG A 118 -4.46 10.99 5.21
C ARG A 118 -5.11 11.24 3.84
N GLY A 119 -6.40 11.51 3.84
CA GLY A 119 -7.18 11.77 2.63
C GLY A 119 -7.27 13.25 2.26
N PRO A 120 -8.01 13.57 1.18
CA PRO A 120 -8.55 12.61 0.22
C PRO A 120 -7.46 12.03 -0.70
N ALA A 121 -7.56 10.75 -1.04
CA ALA A 121 -6.88 10.13 -2.17
C ALA A 121 -7.72 10.32 -3.44
N ASP A 122 -7.06 10.40 -4.60
CA ASP A 122 -7.74 10.69 -5.86
C ASP A 122 -8.13 9.43 -6.62
N VAL A 123 -7.23 8.44 -6.69
CA VAL A 123 -7.42 7.21 -7.47
C VAL A 123 -6.81 6.03 -6.73
N LEU A 124 -7.52 4.89 -6.71
CA LEU A 124 -6.98 3.58 -6.36
C LEU A 124 -6.73 2.80 -7.65
N TYR A 125 -5.51 2.29 -7.83
CA TYR A 125 -5.12 1.53 -9.00
C TYR A 125 -5.19 0.02 -8.77
N CYS A 126 -4.53 -0.46 -7.72
CA CYS A 126 -4.39 -1.90 -7.49
C CYS A 126 -4.43 -2.23 -6.01
N ILE A 127 -4.94 -3.42 -5.71
CA ILE A 127 -4.81 -4.06 -4.41
C ILE A 127 -4.08 -5.38 -4.62
N TYR A 128 -2.98 -5.57 -3.90
CA TYR A 128 -2.22 -6.81 -3.86
C TYR A 128 -2.33 -7.45 -2.48
N GLU A 129 -2.29 -8.78 -2.43
CA GLU A 129 -2.10 -9.56 -1.21
C GLU A 129 -0.85 -10.43 -1.38
N GLY A 130 0.21 -10.14 -0.62
CA GLY A 130 1.53 -10.65 -0.97
C GLY A 130 1.86 -10.23 -2.40
N ASP A 131 2.25 -11.18 -3.24
CA ASP A 131 2.59 -10.94 -4.64
C ASP A 131 1.41 -11.18 -5.61
N ASP A 132 0.25 -11.60 -5.10
CA ASP A 132 -0.94 -11.87 -5.90
C ASP A 132 -1.77 -10.59 -6.09
N LEU A 133 -2.14 -10.30 -7.34
CA LEU A 133 -3.05 -9.22 -7.68
C LEU A 133 -4.47 -9.61 -7.26
N LEU A 134 -5.03 -8.89 -6.30
CA LEU A 134 -6.37 -9.14 -5.79
C LEU A 134 -7.43 -8.38 -6.60
N TRP A 135 -7.12 -7.13 -6.95
CA TRP A 135 -8.02 -6.27 -7.68
C TRP A 135 -7.23 -5.20 -8.45
N GLU A 136 -7.74 -4.82 -9.62
CA GLU A 136 -7.19 -3.79 -10.49
C GLU A 136 -8.31 -2.88 -11.01
N GLY A 137 -8.00 -1.59 -11.12
CA GLY A 137 -8.82 -0.60 -11.82
C GLY A 137 -8.10 0.73 -11.93
N PRO A 138 -8.74 1.76 -12.49
CA PRO A 138 -8.70 3.03 -11.80
C PRO A 138 -10.06 3.24 -11.16
N LEU A 139 -10.09 3.24 -9.83
CA LEU A 139 -11.26 3.70 -9.09
C LEU A 139 -10.98 5.11 -8.61
N SER A 140 -11.72 6.07 -9.14
CA SER A 140 -11.50 7.48 -8.84
C SER A 140 -12.44 7.95 -7.72
N ILE A 141 -12.03 9.00 -7.02
CA ILE A 141 -12.85 9.64 -5.99
C ILE A 141 -14.21 10.11 -6.52
N GLY A 142 -14.32 10.41 -7.82
CA GLY A 142 -15.57 10.77 -8.50
C GLY A 142 -16.57 9.62 -8.62
N ASP A 143 -16.11 8.36 -8.48
CA ASP A 143 -16.98 7.18 -8.47
C ASP A 143 -17.56 6.93 -7.07
N ALA A 144 -17.05 7.63 -6.04
CA ALA A 144 -17.44 7.43 -4.66
C ALA A 144 -18.84 7.97 -4.37
N THR A 145 -19.66 7.16 -3.71
CA THR A 145 -20.93 7.58 -3.14
C THR A 145 -20.79 7.66 -1.63
N GLN A 146 -21.05 8.83 -1.05
CA GLN A 146 -20.87 9.08 0.40
C GLN A 146 -19.43 8.78 0.87
N GLY A 147 -18.45 9.05 0.01
CA GLY A 147 -17.02 8.93 0.30
C GLY A 147 -16.42 7.52 0.18
N HIS A 148 -17.18 6.53 -0.29
CA HIS A 148 -16.66 5.18 -0.53
C HIS A 148 -17.18 4.52 -1.80
N VAL A 149 -16.53 3.42 -2.20
CA VAL A 149 -16.97 2.49 -3.23
C VAL A 149 -16.79 1.07 -2.73
N THR A 150 -17.75 0.21 -3.02
CA THR A 150 -17.66 -1.22 -2.77
C THR A 150 -17.05 -1.93 -3.97
N ILE A 151 -15.98 -2.67 -3.71
CA ILE A 151 -15.27 -3.53 -4.66
C ILE A 151 -15.61 -4.97 -4.32
N SER A 152 -16.12 -5.73 -5.28
CA SER A 152 -16.37 -7.16 -5.12
C SER A 152 -15.21 -7.96 -5.69
N VAL A 153 -14.59 -8.80 -4.84
CA VAL A 153 -13.51 -9.70 -5.24
C VAL A 153 -14.06 -11.12 -5.29
N GLU A 154 -14.02 -11.72 -6.49
CA GLU A 154 -14.53 -13.06 -6.75
C GLU A 154 -13.89 -14.08 -5.79
N ASP A 155 -14.71 -14.97 -5.24
CA ASP A 155 -14.33 -16.01 -4.27
C ASP A 155 -13.66 -15.52 -2.96
N ARG A 156 -13.53 -14.21 -2.76
CA ARG A 156 -12.89 -13.62 -1.58
C ARG A 156 -13.83 -12.80 -0.72
N GLY A 157 -14.72 -11.99 -1.30
CA GLY A 157 -15.66 -11.15 -0.54
C GLY A 157 -15.69 -9.71 -1.04
N GLU A 158 -16.15 -8.79 -0.20
CA GLU A 158 -16.32 -7.39 -0.58
C GLU A 158 -15.36 -6.47 0.21
N ILE A 159 -14.90 -5.42 -0.45
CA ILE A 159 -14.01 -4.40 0.10
C ILE A 159 -14.68 -3.03 -0.08
N ASP A 160 -15.04 -2.36 1.00
CA ASP A 160 -15.47 -0.97 0.94
C ASP A 160 -14.25 -0.06 1.06
N PHE A 161 -13.90 0.62 -0.03
CA PHE A 161 -12.77 1.53 -0.09
C PHE A 161 -13.23 2.97 0.13
N TYR A 162 -12.71 3.62 1.17
CA TYR A 162 -12.98 5.00 1.55
C TYR A 162 -11.80 5.90 1.14
N PHE A 163 -12.06 6.97 0.41
CA PHE A 163 -11.02 7.84 -0.15
C PHE A 163 -10.42 8.83 0.87
N GLY A 164 -10.99 8.95 2.04
CA GLY A 164 -10.67 9.94 3.07
C GLY A 164 -11.28 11.32 2.85
N THR A 165 -12.46 11.40 2.25
CA THR A 165 -13.19 12.67 2.09
C THR A 165 -13.81 13.16 3.41
N THR A 166 -14.20 14.43 3.45
CA THR A 166 -14.80 15.07 4.64
C THR A 166 -16.28 14.74 4.81
N ASP A 167 -16.94 14.29 3.75
CA ASP A 167 -18.34 13.88 3.68
C ASP A 167 -18.55 12.38 3.97
N GLN A 168 -17.49 11.64 4.30
CA GLN A 168 -17.59 10.22 4.64
C GLN A 168 -18.58 9.95 5.77
N ILE A 169 -19.38 8.92 5.55
CA ILE A 169 -20.28 8.35 6.55
C ILE A 169 -19.63 7.16 7.25
N ALA A 170 -20.18 6.78 8.41
CA ALA A 170 -19.77 5.57 9.11
C ALA A 170 -20.08 4.33 8.25
N ASN A 171 -19.15 3.37 8.23
CA ASN A 171 -19.38 2.10 7.54
C ASN A 171 -20.54 1.35 8.18
N SER A 172 -21.54 1.00 7.36
CA SER A 172 -22.78 0.36 7.81
C SER A 172 -22.54 -1.03 8.39
N PHE A 173 -21.63 -1.80 7.79
CA PHE A 173 -21.28 -3.14 8.26
C PHE A 173 -20.53 -3.11 9.60
N MET A 174 -19.54 -2.23 9.75
CA MET A 174 -18.88 -2.02 11.04
C MET A 174 -19.92 -1.63 12.10
N HIS A 175 -20.81 -0.68 11.79
CA HIS A 175 -21.86 -0.25 12.71
C HIS A 175 -22.80 -1.40 13.10
N GLU A 176 -23.19 -2.25 12.16
CA GLU A 176 -24.01 -3.43 12.42
C GLU A 176 -23.33 -4.40 13.40
N LYS A 177 -22.01 -4.62 13.26
CA LYS A 177 -21.27 -5.60 14.08
C LYS A 177 -20.88 -5.11 15.47
N THR A 178 -20.53 -3.84 15.62
CA THR A 178 -20.07 -3.28 16.91
C THR A 178 -21.10 -2.38 17.59
N GLY A 179 -22.21 -2.04 16.92
CA GLY A 179 -23.20 -1.05 17.39
C GLY A 179 -22.72 0.40 17.30
N TYR A 180 -21.46 0.64 16.95
CA TYR A 180 -20.85 1.96 16.81
C TYR A 180 -19.67 1.91 15.84
N ALA A 181 -19.69 2.79 14.84
CA ALA A 181 -18.59 2.94 13.88
C ALA A 181 -18.31 4.42 13.65
N LEU A 182 -17.02 4.77 13.64
CA LEU A 182 -16.58 6.11 13.29
C LEU A 182 -16.55 6.25 11.75
N PRO A 183 -16.86 7.44 11.21
CA PRO A 183 -16.73 7.71 9.77
C PRO A 183 -15.29 7.89 9.28
N TYR A 184 -14.32 7.99 10.20
CA TYR A 184 -12.90 8.24 9.92
C TYR A 184 -12.67 9.30 8.83
N LYS A 185 -13.31 10.47 9.00
CA LYS A 185 -13.22 11.59 8.04
C LYS A 185 -11.78 12.05 7.90
N GLY A 186 -11.33 12.27 6.66
CA GLY A 186 -9.94 12.65 6.39
C GLY A 186 -8.93 11.51 6.46
N LEU A 187 -9.36 10.26 6.67
CA LEU A 187 -8.53 9.06 6.59
C LEU A 187 -9.01 8.21 5.42
N CYS A 188 -8.09 7.87 4.52
CA CYS A 188 -8.31 6.85 3.51
C CYS A 188 -8.14 5.47 4.16
N TYR A 189 -9.15 4.61 4.04
CA TYR A 189 -9.14 3.28 4.66
C TYR A 189 -9.97 2.29 3.83
N ALA A 190 -9.70 1.00 4.00
CA ALA A 190 -10.42 -0.08 3.33
C ALA A 190 -11.03 -1.02 4.37
N VAL A 191 -12.31 -1.37 4.22
CA VAL A 191 -13.04 -2.33 5.07
C VAL A 191 -13.30 -3.60 4.28
N PHE A 192 -12.72 -4.70 4.72
CA PHE A 192 -12.90 -6.03 4.18
C PHE A 192 -14.07 -6.70 4.91
N ARG A 193 -15.14 -7.04 4.18
CA ARG A 193 -16.38 -7.61 4.73
C ARG A 193 -16.46 -9.10 4.45
N ASP A 194 -16.53 -9.89 5.54
CA ASP A 194 -16.54 -11.35 5.51
C ASP A 194 -15.52 -11.91 4.50
N PHE A 195 -14.31 -11.39 4.56
CA PHE A 195 -13.32 -11.59 3.52
C PHE A 195 -12.53 -12.87 3.77
N MET A 196 -12.42 -13.71 2.75
CA MET A 196 -11.66 -14.95 2.76
C MET A 196 -10.17 -14.59 2.82
N ILE A 197 -9.51 -14.89 3.93
CA ILE A 197 -8.09 -14.57 4.13
C ILE A 197 -7.15 -15.67 3.59
N GLY A 198 -7.70 -16.84 3.28
CA GLY A 198 -6.95 -17.95 2.70
C GLY A 198 -7.30 -19.30 3.31
N ARG A 199 -6.44 -20.28 3.01
CA ARG A 199 -6.46 -21.65 3.56
C ARG A 199 -5.73 -21.77 4.90
N TYR A 200 -5.11 -20.69 5.35
CA TYR A 200 -4.40 -20.61 6.63
C TYR A 200 -5.07 -19.54 7.51
N ASN A 201 -4.97 -19.70 8.82
CA ASN A 201 -5.57 -18.80 9.82
C ASN A 201 -4.73 -17.52 10.06
N ARG A 202 -4.21 -16.93 8.98
CA ARG A 202 -3.36 -15.74 9.03
C ARG A 202 -3.74 -14.77 7.92
N VAL A 203 -3.86 -13.50 8.27
CA VAL A 203 -4.12 -12.42 7.32
C VAL A 203 -2.87 -12.16 6.46
N GLY A 204 -3.05 -12.09 5.14
CA GLY A 204 -2.00 -11.73 4.19
C GLY A 204 -1.53 -10.28 4.36
N ALA A 205 -0.38 -9.96 3.76
CA ALA A 205 0.11 -8.59 3.71
C ALA A 205 -0.52 -7.86 2.52
N PHE A 206 -1.37 -6.87 2.78
CA PHE A 206 -2.02 -6.09 1.73
C PHE A 206 -1.16 -4.90 1.30
N ARG A 207 -1.17 -4.60 0.00
CA ARG A 207 -0.51 -3.43 -0.58
C ARG A 207 -1.47 -2.73 -1.53
N PHE A 208 -1.64 -1.43 -1.34
CA PHE A 208 -2.54 -0.59 -2.11
C PHE A 208 -1.72 0.38 -2.94
N ILE A 209 -1.92 0.39 -4.25
CA ILE A 209 -1.35 1.42 -5.12
C ILE A 209 -2.39 2.50 -5.30
N LEU A 210 -2.14 3.68 -4.75
CA LEU A 210 -3.05 4.81 -4.82
C LEU A 210 -2.33 6.07 -5.32
N LYS A 211 -3.10 7.00 -5.89
CA LYS A 211 -2.65 8.31 -6.32
C LYS A 211 -3.27 9.38 -5.44
N LYS A 212 -2.44 10.28 -4.93
CA LYS A 212 -2.88 11.50 -4.24
C LYS A 212 -2.17 12.71 -4.82
N ARG A 213 -2.93 13.64 -5.38
CA ARG A 213 -2.48 14.78 -6.17
C ARG A 213 -3.32 16.03 -5.86
N PRO A 214 -3.07 16.70 -4.73
CA PRO A 214 -3.79 17.92 -4.37
C PRO A 214 -3.69 19.00 -5.46
N GLY A 215 -4.84 19.54 -5.87
CA GLY A 215 -4.91 20.59 -6.89
C GLY A 215 -4.84 22.01 -6.33
N TYR A 216 -4.20 22.91 -7.07
CA TYR A 216 -4.09 24.33 -6.74
C TYR A 216 -4.34 25.22 -7.96
N ALA A 217 -4.81 26.44 -7.73
CA ALA A 217 -5.27 27.34 -8.80
C ALA A 217 -4.14 27.88 -9.71
N PHE A 218 -2.89 27.85 -9.26
CA PHE A 218 -1.78 28.46 -10.00
C PHE A 218 -1.34 27.66 -11.24
N SER A 219 -1.69 26.37 -11.34
CA SER A 219 -1.49 25.58 -12.56
C SER A 219 -2.54 24.49 -12.69
N ALA A 220 -3.03 24.30 -13.92
CA ALA A 220 -4.07 23.33 -14.22
C ALA A 220 -3.52 21.89 -14.32
N VAL A 221 -2.22 21.72 -14.59
CA VAL A 221 -1.61 20.40 -14.87
C VAL A 221 -0.77 19.96 -13.68
N GLN A 222 -1.33 19.03 -12.91
CA GLN A 222 -0.71 18.48 -11.69
C GLN A 222 0.10 17.22 -11.94
N ASP A 223 -0.19 16.52 -13.04
CA ASP A 223 0.42 15.24 -13.36
C ASP A 223 1.57 15.43 -14.33
N ILE A 224 2.66 14.70 -14.11
CA ILE A 224 3.80 14.62 -15.02
C ILE A 224 3.89 13.17 -15.51
N GLY A 225 3.49 12.96 -16.76
CA GLY A 225 3.24 11.63 -17.30
C GLY A 225 2.03 10.97 -16.62
N ASP A 226 2.00 9.63 -16.60
CA ASP A 226 0.81 8.89 -16.17
C ASP A 226 0.67 8.83 -14.64
N TYR A 227 1.79 8.64 -13.94
CA TYR A 227 1.78 8.29 -12.52
C TYR A 227 2.44 9.32 -11.59
N ASN A 228 3.32 10.18 -12.10
CA ASN A 228 4.05 11.10 -11.24
C ASN A 228 3.28 12.41 -11.03
N TYR A 229 3.52 13.00 -9.87
CA TYR A 229 2.95 14.28 -9.49
C TYR A 229 3.96 15.40 -9.65
N ASN A 230 3.46 16.59 -9.96
CA ASN A 230 4.27 17.77 -10.18
C ASN A 230 4.94 18.22 -8.85
N PRO A 231 6.27 18.28 -8.79
CA PRO A 231 6.99 18.65 -7.58
C PRO A 231 6.66 20.06 -7.06
N ALA A 232 6.33 21.01 -7.94
CA ALA A 232 5.93 22.35 -7.53
C ALA A 232 4.60 22.33 -6.76
N HIS A 233 3.62 21.55 -7.23
CA HIS A 233 2.36 21.32 -6.52
C HIS A 233 2.56 20.58 -5.20
N ALA A 234 3.47 19.61 -5.15
CA ALA A 234 3.84 18.94 -3.90
C ALA A 234 4.45 19.90 -2.88
N LEU A 235 5.41 20.73 -3.29
CA LEU A 235 6.02 21.72 -2.41
C LEU A 235 4.98 22.73 -1.90
N TYR A 236 4.11 23.21 -2.77
CA TYR A 236 3.03 24.10 -2.39
C TYR A 236 2.09 23.44 -1.36
N HIS A 237 1.74 22.16 -1.57
CA HIS A 237 0.93 21.39 -0.62
C HIS A 237 1.58 21.33 0.76
N LEU A 238 2.86 20.95 0.83
CA LEU A 238 3.59 20.82 2.09
C LEU A 238 3.66 22.18 2.82
N LEU A 239 3.84 23.29 2.09
CA LEU A 239 3.91 24.63 2.69
C LEU A 239 2.56 25.09 3.26
N VAL A 240 1.47 24.89 2.51
CA VAL A 240 0.14 25.39 2.92
C VAL A 240 -0.55 24.43 3.88
N ALA A 241 -0.62 23.14 3.54
CA ALA A 241 -1.40 22.16 4.30
C ALA A 241 -0.68 21.67 5.57
N ASP A 242 0.64 21.55 5.54
CA ASP A 242 1.42 20.97 6.65
C ASP A 242 2.23 22.01 7.44
N ALA A 243 2.88 22.96 6.76
CA ALA A 243 3.57 24.06 7.45
C ALA A 243 2.64 25.20 7.89
N GLY A 244 1.40 25.24 7.38
CA GLY A 244 0.36 26.19 7.80
C GLY A 244 0.51 27.60 7.24
N LEU A 245 1.24 27.79 6.14
CA LEU A 245 1.29 29.08 5.46
C LEU A 245 -0.06 29.37 4.80
N SER A 246 -0.49 30.64 4.81
CA SER A 246 -1.65 31.04 4.01
C SER A 246 -1.29 31.07 2.52
N SER A 247 -2.28 30.91 1.65
CA SER A 247 -2.09 31.00 0.20
C SER A 247 -1.45 32.32 -0.24
N ASP A 248 -1.70 33.41 0.50
CA ASP A 248 -1.18 34.74 0.21
C ASP A 248 0.32 34.89 0.57
N GLN A 249 0.83 34.02 1.44
CA GLN A 249 2.24 33.97 1.82
C GLN A 249 3.10 33.17 0.83
N VAL A 250 2.49 32.56 -0.19
CA VAL A 250 3.19 31.76 -1.20
C VAL A 250 2.95 32.39 -2.57
N ASP A 251 4.03 32.63 -3.32
CA ASP A 251 3.97 33.24 -4.64
C ASP A 251 3.45 32.24 -5.68
N GLY A 252 2.15 32.26 -5.94
CA GLY A 252 1.51 31.34 -6.88
C GLY A 252 2.10 31.40 -8.29
N GLN A 253 2.50 32.58 -8.78
CA GLN A 253 3.06 32.72 -10.13
C GLN A 253 4.39 31.99 -10.25
N SER A 254 5.28 32.21 -9.28
CA SER A 254 6.59 31.55 -9.24
C SER A 254 6.47 30.01 -9.19
N PHE A 255 5.49 29.48 -8.46
CA PHE A 255 5.21 28.04 -8.44
C PHE A 255 4.58 27.54 -9.76
N GLY A 256 3.76 28.34 -10.42
CA GLY A 256 3.19 28.04 -11.74
C GLY A 256 4.25 27.95 -12.84
N ASP A 257 5.13 28.96 -12.93
CA ASP A 257 6.22 28.98 -13.91
C ASP A 257 7.17 27.78 -13.73
N ALA A 258 7.46 27.44 -12.47
CA ALA A 258 8.25 26.25 -12.14
C ALA A 258 7.50 24.95 -12.49
N ALA A 259 6.19 24.88 -12.23
CA ALA A 259 5.36 23.71 -12.55
C ALA A 259 5.37 23.42 -14.06
N ASP A 260 5.22 24.45 -14.90
CA ASP A 260 5.19 24.32 -16.35
C ASP A 260 6.55 23.89 -16.90
N THR A 261 7.63 24.44 -16.34
CA THR A 261 9.00 24.05 -16.70
C THR A 261 9.26 22.57 -16.36
N LEU A 262 8.86 22.13 -15.16
CA LEU A 262 9.03 20.73 -14.73
C LEU A 262 8.19 19.75 -15.55
N LEU A 263 6.99 20.17 -15.97
CA LEU A 263 6.15 19.41 -16.87
C LEU A 263 6.84 19.21 -18.23
N ALA A 264 7.40 20.28 -18.81
CA ALA A 264 8.13 20.22 -20.07
C ALA A 264 9.38 19.31 -19.98
N GLU A 265 10.04 19.28 -18.83
CA GLU A 265 11.20 18.42 -18.56
C GLU A 265 10.84 16.97 -18.21
N GLY A 266 9.58 16.67 -17.91
CA GLY A 266 9.15 15.34 -17.46
C GLY A 266 9.62 14.97 -16.05
N LEU A 267 9.96 15.96 -15.21
CA LEU A 267 10.49 15.74 -13.85
C LEU A 267 9.37 15.64 -12.80
N GLY A 268 8.82 14.44 -12.65
CA GLY A 268 7.81 14.13 -11.63
C GLY A 268 8.36 13.51 -10.34
N ILE A 269 7.51 13.45 -9.31
CA ILE A 269 7.80 12.73 -8.05
C ILE A 269 6.61 11.87 -7.62
N SER A 270 6.92 10.82 -6.85
CA SER A 270 5.97 10.07 -6.03
C SER A 270 6.63 9.75 -4.70
N ILE A 271 6.06 10.22 -3.59
CA ILE A 271 6.68 10.18 -2.26
C ILE A 271 5.69 9.58 -1.24
N PRO A 272 5.96 8.38 -0.72
CA PRO A 272 5.28 7.87 0.45
C PRO A 272 5.92 8.44 1.72
N MET A 273 5.12 9.10 2.57
CA MET A 273 5.53 9.68 3.85
C MET A 273 4.99 8.84 5.00
N GLU A 274 5.50 7.61 5.15
CA GLU A 274 5.04 6.66 6.17
C GLU A 274 5.70 6.85 7.55
N ARG A 275 6.84 7.55 7.59
CA ARG A 275 7.63 7.73 8.80
C ARG A 275 7.61 9.18 9.24
N GLU A 276 7.55 9.38 10.55
CA GLU A 276 7.72 10.69 11.15
C GLU A 276 9.12 11.22 10.83
N ARG A 277 9.16 12.29 10.04
CA ARG A 277 10.37 13.04 9.72
C ARG A 277 10.01 14.53 9.69
N PRO A 278 10.92 15.42 10.09
CA PRO A 278 10.69 16.85 9.97
C PRO A 278 10.35 17.24 8.53
N LEU A 279 9.28 18.02 8.36
CA LEU A 279 8.74 18.44 7.05
C LEU A 279 9.81 19.05 6.14
N ILE A 280 10.73 19.84 6.73
CA ILE A 280 11.83 20.48 6.01
C ILE A 280 12.71 19.48 5.25
N ARG A 281 12.86 18.24 5.73
CA ARG A 281 13.65 17.21 5.05
C ARG A 281 12.99 16.72 3.77
N TYR A 282 11.65 16.65 3.75
CA TYR A 282 10.90 16.34 2.54
C TYR A 282 11.01 17.48 1.53
N ILE A 283 10.86 18.72 1.99
CA ILE A 283 11.04 19.93 1.17
C ILE A 283 12.44 19.98 0.55
N GLU A 284 13.49 19.83 1.36
CA GLU A 284 14.88 19.78 0.89
C GLU A 284 15.13 18.66 -0.11
N SER A 285 14.54 17.48 0.12
CA SER A 285 14.67 16.34 -0.80
C SER A 285 14.03 16.64 -2.15
N ILE A 286 12.84 17.25 -2.17
CA ILE A 286 12.16 17.63 -3.40
C ILE A 286 12.95 18.73 -4.11
N CYS A 287 13.35 19.79 -3.41
CA CYS A 287 14.17 20.88 -3.97
C CYS A 287 15.48 20.36 -4.58
N ARG A 288 16.13 19.39 -3.93
CA ARG A 288 17.34 18.75 -4.46
C ARG A 288 17.07 17.95 -5.74
N HIS A 289 15.95 17.22 -5.80
CA HIS A 289 15.54 16.45 -6.97
C HIS A 289 15.32 17.36 -8.20
N ILE A 290 14.59 18.46 -8.03
CA ILE A 290 14.27 19.39 -9.13
C ILE A 290 15.35 20.44 -9.40
N ARG A 291 16.39 20.52 -8.55
CA ARG A 291 17.40 21.58 -8.51
C ARG A 291 16.74 22.96 -8.40
N ALA A 292 16.12 23.21 -7.26
CA ALA A 292 15.48 24.48 -6.95
C ALA A 292 15.86 24.96 -5.54
N CYS A 293 15.58 26.23 -5.27
CA CYS A 293 15.50 26.75 -3.91
C CYS A 293 14.18 27.47 -3.65
N LEU A 294 13.76 27.43 -2.39
CA LEU A 294 12.75 28.32 -1.86
C LEU A 294 13.45 29.56 -1.32
N TYR A 295 12.88 30.72 -1.59
CA TYR A 295 13.38 32.01 -1.09
C TYR A 295 12.19 32.93 -0.79
N VAL A 296 12.43 34.00 -0.05
CA VAL A 296 11.42 35.03 0.20
C VAL A 296 11.62 36.14 -0.82
N ASN A 297 10.58 36.44 -1.60
CA ASN A 297 10.62 37.50 -2.59
C ASN A 297 10.54 38.89 -1.93
N ALA A 298 10.69 39.96 -2.72
CA ALA A 298 10.62 41.34 -2.20
C ALA A 298 9.25 41.69 -1.57
N ALA A 299 8.19 40.96 -1.94
CA ALA A 299 6.85 41.11 -1.37
C ALA A 299 6.66 40.32 -0.05
N GLY A 300 7.68 39.61 0.44
CA GLY A 300 7.60 38.82 1.66
C GLY A 300 6.93 37.45 1.48
N GLN A 301 6.72 37.01 0.24
CA GLN A 301 6.11 35.72 -0.08
C GLN A 301 7.19 34.66 -0.35
N THR A 302 6.90 33.42 0.00
CA THR A 302 7.74 32.26 -0.32
C THR A 302 7.59 31.94 -1.81
N ALA A 303 8.68 32.05 -2.55
CA ALA A 303 8.76 31.80 -3.99
C ALA A 303 9.69 30.61 -4.27
N LEU A 304 9.46 29.95 -5.41
CA LEU A 304 10.22 28.80 -5.90
C LEU A 304 11.03 29.18 -7.12
N ARG A 305 12.36 29.07 -7.04
CA ARG A 305 13.24 29.29 -8.18
C ARG A 305 13.96 28.02 -8.58
N LEU A 306 13.81 27.62 -9.84
CA LEU A 306 14.58 26.54 -10.44
C LEU A 306 15.96 27.06 -10.84
N TYR A 307 17.00 26.25 -10.64
CA TYR A 307 18.33 26.50 -11.19
C TYR A 307 18.36 26.05 -12.64
N ARG A 308 17.74 26.83 -13.52
CA ARG A 308 17.84 26.65 -14.98
C ARG A 308 18.60 27.83 -15.57
N LYS A 309 19.02 27.67 -16.82
CA LYS A 309 19.68 28.75 -17.56
C LYS A 309 18.56 29.65 -18.08
N ASP A 310 18.03 30.49 -17.20
CA ASP A 310 16.85 31.35 -17.46
C ASP A 310 17.14 32.44 -18.52
N VAL A 311 18.39 32.55 -18.98
CA VAL A 311 18.88 33.59 -19.87
C VAL A 311 19.58 32.91 -21.05
N ALA A 312 19.11 33.16 -22.27
CA ALA A 312 19.87 32.81 -23.47
C ALA A 312 21.27 33.46 -23.36
N MET A 313 22.36 32.81 -23.81
CA MET A 313 23.68 33.48 -23.77
C MET A 313 23.68 34.83 -24.49
N GLU A 314 22.76 34.99 -25.44
CA GLU A 314 22.53 36.18 -26.25
C GLU A 314 22.01 37.36 -25.42
N ASP A 315 21.29 37.10 -24.32
CA ASP A 315 20.73 38.11 -23.41
C ASP A 315 21.63 38.39 -22.20
N MET A 316 22.75 37.67 -22.07
CA MET A 316 23.74 37.98 -21.04
C MET A 316 24.47 39.26 -21.43
N LEU A 317 24.71 40.13 -20.44
CA LEU A 317 25.53 41.31 -20.63
C LEU A 317 26.94 40.89 -21.06
N VAL A 318 27.24 41.05 -22.35
CA VAL A 318 28.59 40.90 -22.87
C VAL A 318 29.35 42.17 -22.55
N ILE A 319 30.09 42.17 -21.44
CA ILE A 319 31.02 43.26 -21.12
C ILE A 319 32.24 43.07 -22.01
N SER A 320 32.38 43.93 -23.01
CA SER A 320 33.55 44.00 -23.88
C SER A 320 34.53 45.07 -23.37
N GLU A 321 35.75 45.09 -23.93
CA GLU A 321 36.75 46.13 -23.63
C GLU A 321 36.23 47.56 -23.88
N ASN A 322 35.19 47.72 -24.71
CA ASN A 322 34.59 49.02 -25.00
C ASN A 322 33.58 49.49 -23.94
N ASP A 323 33.15 48.60 -23.04
CA ASP A 323 32.15 48.89 -22.00
C ASP A 323 32.80 49.31 -20.67
N VAL A 324 34.13 49.31 -20.60
CA VAL A 324 34.91 49.65 -19.40
C VAL A 324 35.44 51.08 -19.52
N LEU A 325 35.14 51.92 -18.52
CA LEU A 325 35.57 53.32 -18.46
C LEU A 325 37.08 53.47 -18.17
N GLU A 326 37.69 52.45 -17.59
CA GLU A 326 39.10 52.38 -17.24
C GLU A 326 39.74 51.16 -17.90
N GLU A 327 40.99 51.29 -18.34
CA GLU A 327 41.74 50.19 -18.94
C GLU A 327 41.89 49.05 -17.92
N ILE A 328 41.54 47.82 -18.30
CA ILE A 328 41.64 46.66 -17.39
C ILE A 328 43.12 46.36 -17.15
N GLY A 329 43.65 46.89 -16.04
CA GLY A 329 44.99 46.58 -15.56
C GLY A 329 45.05 45.15 -15.04
N LEU A 330 45.68 44.26 -15.80
CA LEU A 330 46.08 42.94 -15.30
C LEU A 330 47.31 43.10 -14.39
N GLU A 331 47.08 43.42 -13.12
CA GLU A 331 48.12 43.33 -12.11
C GLU A 331 48.36 41.86 -11.77
N ARG A 332 49.46 41.30 -12.29
CA ARG A 332 49.99 40.04 -11.77
C ARG A 332 50.43 40.27 -10.33
N ARG A 333 49.68 39.71 -9.38
CA ARG A 333 50.14 39.61 -8.00
C ARG A 333 51.51 38.95 -7.95
N ASN A 334 52.37 39.47 -7.09
CA ASN A 334 53.70 38.91 -6.89
C ASN A 334 53.58 37.45 -6.43
N MET A 335 54.56 36.61 -6.79
CA MET A 335 54.56 35.18 -6.45
C MET A 335 54.46 34.90 -4.94
N ILE A 336 54.83 35.88 -4.10
CA ILE A 336 54.70 35.81 -2.63
C ILE A 336 53.23 35.88 -2.17
N GLU A 337 52.37 36.56 -2.93
CA GLU A 337 50.93 36.68 -2.67
C GLU A 337 50.11 35.59 -3.39
N ALA A 338 50.79 34.68 -4.10
CA ALA A 338 50.13 33.51 -4.66
C ALA A 338 49.68 32.61 -3.52
N GLU A 339 48.37 32.56 -3.30
CA GLU A 339 47.78 31.62 -2.35
C GLU A 339 48.05 30.19 -2.84
N ASN A 340 49.01 29.53 -2.21
CA ASN A 340 49.45 28.19 -2.59
C ASN A 340 48.45 27.12 -2.14
N GLU A 341 47.54 27.46 -1.22
CA GLU A 341 46.51 26.60 -0.67
C GLU A 341 45.29 27.46 -0.30
N VAL A 342 44.11 27.09 -0.81
CA VAL A 342 42.83 27.67 -0.40
C VAL A 342 42.12 26.64 0.47
N GLN A 343 42.08 26.88 1.79
CA GLN A 343 41.35 26.00 2.71
C GLN A 343 39.86 26.32 2.69
N VAL A 344 39.10 25.46 2.02
CA VAL A 344 37.64 25.51 2.03
C VAL A 344 37.14 24.69 3.22
N ARG A 345 36.58 25.35 4.24
CA ARG A 345 35.87 24.67 5.33
C ARG A 345 34.51 24.22 4.82
N THR A 346 34.36 22.93 4.55
CA THR A 346 33.07 22.30 4.23
C THR A 346 32.55 21.55 5.45
N THR A 347 31.25 21.69 5.74
CA THR A 347 30.56 20.88 6.74
C THR A 347 29.89 19.72 6.03
N THR A 348 30.50 18.54 6.08
CA THR A 348 29.86 17.31 5.60
C THR A 348 28.92 16.81 6.70
N ILE A 349 27.61 16.81 6.43
CA ILE A 349 26.62 16.17 7.32
C ILE A 349 26.65 14.67 7.00
N THR A 350 27.42 13.91 7.77
CA THR A 350 27.30 12.45 7.81
C THR A 350 26.12 12.07 8.67
N ALA A 351 25.16 11.33 8.10
CA ALA A 351 24.10 10.68 8.86
C ALA A 351 24.66 9.40 9.51
N GLU A 352 24.54 9.29 10.83
CA GLU A 352 24.54 8.00 11.52
C GLU A 352 23.21 7.27 11.33
#